data_AF-A0A4P6WQR3-F1
#
_entry.id   AF-A0A4P6WQR3-F1
#
_cell.length_a   1.000
_cell.length_b   1.000
_cell.length_c   1.000
_cell.angle_alpha   90.00
_cell.angle_beta   90.00
_cell.angle_gamma   90.00
#
_symmetry.space_group_name_H-M   'P 1'
#
loop_
_entity.id
_entity.type
_entity.pdbx_description
1 polymer ?
#
loop_
_entity_poly.entity_id
_entity_poly.type
_entity_poly.pdbx_seq_one_letter_code
_entity_poly.pdbx_strand_id
1 'polypeptide(L)'
;MSKHVARPQILVIADDFTGGNDAGVSLALTGMTVNVAFTLPCTEETDVLVVNSDSRALDAPQAAARVNALALACHADPRALWVKKMDSTLRGNPGAEVDALMQVTGKKLAIVAPAFPQAGRTTEQGLCLINGVPVSQTEFASDPKTPVVSADICAVLQAQTAIKCRAMSLSDCLQHLNEAAPDLPQIWVVDAQSNGDLDAIVVAAMERNNSPLLVGAAGICDALARRVQTVSSRRLLAIVGSMSEIAQRQIAVVCRDPQVEAVFIDIENVFEGAMSRYVARIIDVLASGKHCIVHTCTDDDARHHIPHLCARWQVSRAQLGEQICQFLGQLTRQVLDDVSPAALYLSGGDVAMAVAEALGATGFRITDRVALCVPYGHFVGGYWQHPVMTKAGGFGDETTLSQVLNYVEEKMSE
;
A
#
# COMPACT_ATOMS: atom_id res chain seq x y z
N MET A 1 4.05 19.59 27.19
CA MET A 1 4.38 19.19 25.81
C MET A 1 3.19 18.42 25.27
N SER A 2 2.44 19.01 24.35
CA SER A 2 1.30 18.36 23.70
C SER A 2 1.86 17.21 22.88
N LYS A 3 1.57 15.95 23.25
CA LYS A 3 1.84 14.82 22.37
C LYS A 3 1.09 15.10 21.07
N HIS A 4 1.79 15.18 19.95
CA HIS A 4 1.15 15.16 18.64
C HIS A 4 0.43 13.82 18.54
N VAL A 5 -0.89 13.81 18.72
CA VAL A 5 -1.70 12.61 18.46
C VAL A 5 -1.78 12.49 16.95
N ALA A 6 -1.03 11.56 16.36
CA ALA A 6 -1.26 11.16 14.99
C ALA A 6 -2.72 10.67 14.90
N ARG A 7 -3.54 11.31 14.05
CA ARG A 7 -4.95 10.97 13.87
C ARG A 7 -5.06 10.02 12.67
N PRO A 8 -5.90 8.96 12.76
CA PRO A 8 -6.05 8.01 11.68
C PRO A 8 -6.49 8.73 10.40
N GLN A 9 -5.86 8.36 9.28
CA GLN A 9 -6.17 8.91 7.96
C GLN A 9 -7.43 8.27 7.39
N ILE A 10 -7.72 7.02 7.77
CA ILE A 10 -8.90 6.27 7.34
C ILE A 10 -9.65 5.77 8.57
N LEU A 11 -10.96 5.98 8.57
CA LEU A 11 -11.88 5.53 9.61
C LEU A 11 -12.93 4.60 8.99
N VAL A 12 -12.97 3.37 9.48
CA VAL A 12 -13.94 2.36 9.03
C VAL A 12 -14.93 2.11 10.16
N ILE A 13 -16.22 2.37 9.92
CA ILE A 13 -17.29 1.96 10.84
C ILE A 13 -17.93 0.69 10.31
N ALA A 14 -17.70 -0.44 10.96
CA ALA A 14 -18.24 -1.75 10.58
C ALA A 14 -19.43 -2.13 11.45
N ASP A 15 -20.47 -2.70 10.84
CA ASP A 15 -21.70 -3.14 11.54
C ASP A 15 -21.51 -4.44 12.34
N ASP A 16 -20.46 -5.20 12.03
CA ASP A 16 -20.02 -6.39 12.76
C ASP A 16 -18.50 -6.53 12.84
N PHE A 17 -18.05 -7.39 13.75
CA PHE A 17 -16.62 -7.62 13.99
C PHE A 17 -15.92 -8.28 12.80
N THR A 18 -16.52 -9.32 12.21
CA THR A 18 -15.91 -10.07 11.10
C THR A 18 -15.74 -9.18 9.87
N GLY A 19 -16.78 -8.44 9.48
CA GLY A 19 -16.69 -7.50 8.36
C GLY A 19 -15.72 -6.35 8.63
N GLY A 20 -15.57 -5.92 9.89
CA GLY A 20 -14.54 -4.96 10.29
C GLY A 20 -13.12 -5.51 10.11
N ASN A 21 -12.88 -6.75 10.52
CA ASN A 21 -11.57 -7.41 10.32
C ASN A 21 -11.25 -7.57 8.83
N ASP A 22 -12.22 -8.00 8.00
CA ASP A 22 -12.01 -8.12 6.55
C ASP A 22 -11.56 -6.79 5.93
N ALA A 23 -12.22 -5.69 6.29
CA ALA A 23 -11.82 -4.35 5.84
C ALA A 23 -10.43 -3.95 6.36
N GLY A 24 -10.12 -4.29 7.62
CA GLY A 24 -8.83 -4.01 8.23
C GLY A 24 -7.67 -4.75 7.57
N VAL A 25 -7.85 -6.03 7.22
CA VAL A 25 -6.83 -6.85 6.55
C VAL A 25 -6.42 -6.24 5.22
N SER A 26 -7.38 -5.84 4.38
CA SER A 26 -7.08 -5.26 3.08
C SER A 26 -6.23 -4.00 3.17
N LEU A 27 -6.48 -3.17 4.18
CA LEU A 27 -5.69 -1.96 4.43
C LEU A 27 -4.33 -2.29 5.06
N ALA A 28 -4.24 -3.28 5.95
CA ALA A 28 -2.98 -3.70 6.55
C ALA A 28 -2.00 -4.23 5.49
N LEU A 29 -2.49 -4.96 4.48
CA LEU A 29 -1.68 -5.47 3.37
C LEU A 29 -1.02 -4.38 2.50
N THR A 30 -1.42 -3.12 2.67
CA THR A 30 -0.78 -1.95 2.03
C THR A 30 0.45 -1.44 2.78
N GLY A 31 0.73 -1.97 3.98
CA GLY A 31 1.77 -1.51 4.90
C GLY A 31 1.29 -0.46 5.92
N MET A 32 0.01 -0.09 5.90
CA MET A 32 -0.61 0.79 6.89
C MET A 32 -0.73 0.07 8.25
N THR A 33 -0.52 0.81 9.33
CA THR A 33 -0.85 0.35 10.67
C THR A 33 -2.36 0.39 10.88
N VAL A 34 -2.97 -0.76 11.21
CA VAL A 34 -4.43 -0.90 11.34
C VAL A 34 -4.81 -1.42 12.73
N ASN A 35 -5.68 -0.69 13.42
CA ASN A 35 -6.24 -1.10 14.70
C ASN A 35 -7.77 -1.29 14.60
N VAL A 36 -8.27 -2.37 15.22
CA VAL A 36 -9.70 -2.60 15.42
C VAL A 36 -10.06 -2.27 16.86
N ALA A 37 -10.80 -1.18 17.07
CA ALA A 37 -11.22 -0.73 18.39
C ALA A 37 -12.53 -1.38 18.83
N PHE A 38 -12.48 -2.07 19.97
CA PHE A 38 -13.67 -2.48 20.72
C PHE A 38 -14.22 -1.39 21.64
N THR A 39 -13.36 -0.46 22.06
CA THR A 39 -13.68 0.65 22.95
C THR A 39 -12.99 1.91 22.47
N LEU A 40 -13.66 3.06 22.58
CA LEU A 40 -13.13 4.38 22.24
C LEU A 40 -12.93 5.24 23.50
N PRO A 41 -11.95 6.16 23.53
CA PRO A 41 -11.00 6.45 22.44
C PRO A 41 -9.89 5.39 22.32
N CYS A 42 -9.45 5.11 21.09
CA CYS A 42 -8.23 4.33 20.86
C CYS A 42 -7.02 5.25 21.06
N THR A 43 -6.07 4.84 21.91
CA THR A 43 -4.89 5.66 22.27
C THR A 43 -3.62 5.31 21.51
N GLU A 44 -3.62 4.17 20.81
CA GLU A 44 -2.49 3.73 20.01
C GLU A 44 -2.46 4.48 18.67
N GLU A 45 -1.26 4.84 18.20
CA GLU A 45 -1.09 5.48 16.90
C GLU A 45 -1.38 4.45 15.78
N THR A 46 -2.18 4.86 14.80
CA THR A 46 -2.60 4.00 13.69
C THR A 46 -2.96 4.84 12.47
N ASP A 47 -2.64 4.35 11.27
CA ASP A 47 -3.05 4.97 10.00
C ASP A 47 -4.53 4.73 9.72
N VAL A 48 -5.05 3.55 10.11
CA VAL A 48 -6.44 3.13 9.93
C VAL A 48 -7.05 2.68 11.25
N LEU A 49 -8.17 3.29 11.62
CA LEU A 49 -8.97 2.85 12.77
C LEU A 49 -10.29 2.23 12.29
N VAL A 50 -10.44 0.94 12.54
CA VAL A 50 -11.70 0.21 12.36
C VAL A 50 -12.46 0.21 13.68
N VAL A 51 -13.73 0.59 13.66
CA VAL A 51 -14.60 0.56 14.83
C VAL A 51 -15.78 -0.35 14.55
N ASN A 52 -15.97 -1.35 15.41
CA ASN A 52 -17.12 -2.24 15.33
C ASN A 52 -18.31 -1.64 16.10
N SER A 53 -19.42 -1.37 15.41
CA SER A 53 -20.66 -0.91 16.03
C SER A 53 -21.55 -2.02 16.57
N ASP A 54 -21.29 -3.28 16.23
CA ASP A 54 -22.12 -4.44 16.62
C ASP A 54 -23.62 -4.12 16.50
N SER A 55 -24.00 -3.59 15.33
CA SER A 55 -25.29 -2.94 15.09
C SER A 55 -26.18 -3.69 14.11
N ARG A 56 -25.66 -4.76 13.48
CA ARG A 56 -26.39 -5.53 12.45
C ARG A 56 -27.76 -6.02 12.93
N ALA A 57 -27.83 -6.58 14.15
CA ALA A 57 -29.06 -7.18 14.68
C ALA A 57 -29.88 -6.23 15.56
N LEU A 58 -29.51 -4.96 15.66
CA LEU A 58 -30.28 -3.94 16.39
C LEU A 58 -31.47 -3.46 15.56
N ASP A 59 -32.37 -2.72 16.19
CA ASP A 59 -33.32 -1.91 15.43
C ASP A 59 -32.62 -0.70 14.79
N ALA A 60 -33.22 -0.16 13.73
CA ALA A 60 -32.64 0.93 12.94
C ALA A 60 -32.32 2.20 13.78
N PRO A 61 -33.21 2.69 14.68
CA PRO A 61 -32.89 3.81 15.56
C PRO A 61 -31.70 3.54 16.50
N GLN A 62 -31.59 2.34 17.08
CA GLN A 62 -30.48 1.96 17.95
C GLN A 62 -29.17 1.85 17.18
N ALA A 63 -29.19 1.26 15.98
CA ALA A 63 -28.03 1.19 15.10
C ALA A 63 -27.52 2.58 14.73
N ALA A 64 -28.41 3.49 14.32
CA ALA A 64 -28.09 4.88 14.03
C ALA A 64 -27.47 5.59 15.24
N ALA A 65 -28.09 5.48 16.42
CA ALA A 65 -27.58 6.09 17.65
C ALA A 65 -26.18 5.56 18.02
N ARG A 66 -25.93 4.26 17.85
CA ARG A 66 -24.63 3.65 18.13
C ARG A 66 -23.56 4.11 17.14
N VAL A 67 -23.84 4.11 15.85
CA VAL A 67 -22.92 4.63 14.82
C VAL A 67 -22.59 6.10 15.07
N ASN A 68 -23.59 6.92 15.39
CA ASN A 68 -23.40 8.33 15.70
C ASN A 68 -22.45 8.53 16.90
N ALA A 69 -22.71 7.83 18.00
CA ALA A 69 -21.88 7.92 19.20
C ALA A 69 -20.43 7.48 18.97
N LEU A 70 -20.24 6.37 18.24
CA LEU A 70 -18.90 5.86 17.91
C LEU A 70 -18.14 6.81 16.97
N ALA A 71 -18.79 7.31 15.92
CA ALA A 71 -18.17 8.24 14.99
C ALA A 71 -17.74 9.55 15.66
N LEU A 72 -18.56 10.10 16.57
CA LEU A 72 -18.18 11.27 17.37
C LEU A 72 -16.99 10.97 18.30
N ALA A 73 -16.95 9.77 18.90
CA ALA A 73 -15.88 9.36 19.79
C ALA A 73 -14.53 9.13 19.08
N CYS A 74 -14.49 8.98 17.75
CA CYS A 74 -13.24 8.86 16.99
C CYS A 74 -12.38 10.14 16.96
N HIS A 75 -12.95 11.32 17.26
CA HIS A 75 -12.22 12.61 17.23
C HIS A 75 -11.43 12.82 15.93
N ALA A 76 -12.05 12.46 14.80
CA ALA A 76 -11.40 12.39 13.50
C ALA A 76 -10.81 13.74 13.04
N ASP A 77 -9.74 13.66 12.25
CA ASP A 77 -9.32 14.81 11.45
C ASP A 77 -10.41 15.12 10.41
N PRO A 78 -10.73 16.41 10.14
CA PRO A 78 -11.66 16.78 9.07
C PRO A 78 -11.28 16.23 7.68
N ARG A 79 -10.02 15.89 7.46
CA ARG A 79 -9.50 15.30 6.21
C ARG A 79 -9.55 13.77 6.19
N ALA A 80 -9.92 13.12 7.30
CA ALA A 80 -9.99 11.67 7.36
C ALA A 80 -10.99 11.12 6.34
N LEU A 81 -10.58 10.05 5.67
CA LEU A 81 -11.47 9.31 4.78
C LEU A 81 -12.37 8.40 5.63
N TRP A 82 -13.67 8.50 5.40
CA TRP A 82 -14.65 7.69 6.10
C TRP A 82 -15.19 6.59 5.20
N VAL A 83 -15.21 5.37 5.72
CA VAL A 83 -15.81 4.20 5.09
C VAL A 83 -16.86 3.62 6.03
N LYS A 84 -18.10 3.51 5.54
CA LYS A 84 -19.09 2.65 6.19
C LYS A 84 -18.99 1.25 5.62
N LYS A 85 -18.46 0.34 6.43
CA LYS A 85 -18.46 -1.09 6.11
C LYS A 85 -19.83 -1.68 6.46
N MET A 86 -20.48 -2.26 5.46
CA MET A 86 -21.76 -2.97 5.58
C MET A 86 -21.63 -4.42 5.10
N ASP A 87 -22.68 -5.21 5.33
CA ASP A 87 -22.77 -6.59 4.85
C ASP A 87 -23.01 -6.65 3.34
N SER A 88 -22.25 -7.50 2.62
CA SER A 88 -22.36 -7.62 1.15
C SER A 88 -23.69 -8.19 0.67
N THR A 89 -24.47 -8.81 1.58
CA THR A 89 -25.79 -9.36 1.29
C THR A 89 -26.92 -8.48 1.84
N LEU A 90 -26.61 -7.23 2.22
CA LEU A 90 -27.57 -6.20 2.65
C LEU A 90 -28.26 -6.45 4.00
N ARG A 91 -27.76 -7.37 4.83
CA ARG A 91 -28.35 -7.59 6.16
C ARG A 91 -28.12 -6.40 7.09
N GLY A 92 -29.02 -6.24 8.05
CA GLY A 92 -28.92 -5.25 9.12
C GLY A 92 -29.51 -3.89 8.76
N ASN A 93 -28.79 -2.82 9.15
CA ASN A 93 -29.33 -1.45 9.18
C ASN A 93 -28.61 -0.47 8.24
N PRO A 94 -28.29 -0.83 6.97
CA PRO A 94 -27.43 0.00 6.13
C PRO A 94 -28.00 1.41 5.89
N GLY A 95 -29.32 1.57 5.76
CA GLY A 95 -29.90 2.90 5.52
C GLY A 95 -29.77 3.82 6.74
N ALA A 96 -30.08 3.32 7.92
CA ALA A 96 -30.01 4.09 9.17
C ALA A 96 -28.56 4.41 9.58
N GLU A 97 -27.64 3.48 9.34
CA GLU A 97 -26.22 3.67 9.65
C GLU A 97 -25.54 4.65 8.68
N VAL A 98 -25.89 4.62 7.38
CA VAL A 98 -25.40 5.60 6.40
C VAL A 98 -25.89 7.00 6.75
N ASP A 99 -27.18 7.15 7.07
CA ASP A 99 -27.77 8.42 7.49
C ASP A 99 -27.03 9.00 8.71
N ALA A 100 -26.89 8.19 9.77
CA ALA A 100 -26.18 8.60 10.99
C ALA A 100 -24.74 9.04 10.72
N LEU A 101 -24.01 8.31 9.87
CA LEU A 101 -22.62 8.65 9.57
C LEU A 101 -22.50 9.89 8.68
N MET A 102 -23.40 10.07 7.71
CA MET A 102 -23.45 11.31 6.90
C MET A 102 -23.69 12.54 7.79
N GLN A 103 -24.57 12.43 8.79
CA GLN A 103 -24.83 13.51 9.74
C GLN A 103 -23.59 13.89 10.56
N VAL A 104 -22.87 12.90 11.12
CA VAL A 104 -21.66 13.16 11.92
C VAL A 104 -20.51 13.72 11.08
N THR A 105 -20.32 13.17 9.89
CA THR A 105 -19.20 13.54 9.00
C THR A 105 -19.47 14.82 8.20
N GLY A 106 -20.72 15.28 8.12
CA GLY A 106 -21.15 16.39 7.27
C GLY A 106 -21.06 16.10 5.77
N LYS A 107 -20.89 14.83 5.38
CA LYS A 107 -20.76 14.41 3.99
C LYS A 107 -22.10 14.61 3.27
N LYS A 108 -22.06 15.32 2.14
CA LYS A 108 -23.26 15.66 1.36
C LYS A 108 -23.72 14.57 0.40
N LEU A 109 -22.83 13.63 0.11
CA LEU A 109 -23.02 12.53 -0.83
C LEU A 109 -22.47 11.24 -0.20
N ALA A 110 -23.19 10.14 -0.35
CA ALA A 110 -22.71 8.79 -0.08
C ALA A 110 -22.76 7.94 -1.35
N ILE A 111 -21.70 7.19 -1.61
CA ILE A 111 -21.64 6.20 -2.69
C ILE A 111 -21.74 4.82 -2.05
N VAL A 112 -22.78 4.07 -2.43
CA VAL A 112 -23.08 2.73 -1.95
C VAL A 112 -22.74 1.73 -3.05
N ALA A 113 -21.69 0.95 -2.83
CA ALA A 113 -21.26 -0.14 -3.70
C ALA A 113 -21.04 -1.40 -2.85
N PRO A 114 -22.08 -2.22 -2.60
CA PRO A 114 -22.00 -3.38 -1.71
C PRO A 114 -21.35 -4.60 -2.37
N ALA A 115 -21.05 -4.53 -3.67
CA ALA A 115 -20.46 -5.62 -4.44
C ALA A 115 -19.15 -6.14 -3.82
N PHE A 116 -18.97 -7.45 -3.93
CA PHE A 116 -17.74 -8.15 -3.58
C PHE A 116 -17.50 -9.29 -4.59
N PRO A 117 -17.01 -8.96 -5.79
CA PRO A 117 -17.00 -9.87 -6.94
C PRO A 117 -16.25 -11.18 -6.70
N GLN A 118 -15.15 -11.15 -5.95
CA GLN A 118 -14.36 -12.36 -5.63
C GLN A 118 -15.13 -13.37 -4.76
N ALA A 119 -16.17 -12.91 -4.07
CA ALA A 119 -17.08 -13.78 -3.33
C ALA A 119 -18.38 -14.03 -4.11
N GLY A 120 -18.48 -13.62 -5.38
CA GLY A 120 -19.68 -13.78 -6.20
C GLY A 120 -20.80 -12.79 -5.88
N ARG A 121 -20.50 -11.65 -5.24
CA ARG A 121 -21.49 -10.61 -4.96
C ARG A 121 -21.35 -9.48 -5.97
N THR A 122 -22.39 -9.22 -6.76
CA THR A 122 -22.43 -8.14 -7.77
C THR A 122 -23.58 -7.18 -7.51
N THR A 123 -23.49 -5.99 -8.10
CA THR A 123 -24.59 -5.02 -8.16
C THR A 123 -24.87 -4.70 -9.62
N GLU A 124 -26.09 -5.00 -10.04
CA GLU A 124 -26.53 -4.86 -11.43
C GLU A 124 -27.91 -4.20 -11.47
N GLN A 125 -28.02 -3.06 -12.16
CA GLN A 125 -29.25 -2.27 -12.23
C GLN A 125 -29.81 -1.91 -10.84
N GLY A 126 -28.92 -1.65 -9.87
CA GLY A 126 -29.26 -1.39 -8.47
C GLY A 126 -29.70 -2.62 -7.66
N LEU A 127 -29.65 -3.83 -8.23
CA LEU A 127 -29.98 -5.07 -7.54
C LEU A 127 -28.72 -5.76 -6.99
N CYS A 128 -28.78 -6.22 -5.75
CA CYS A 128 -27.74 -7.07 -5.15
C CYS A 128 -27.96 -8.53 -5.55
N LEU A 129 -26.94 -9.12 -6.21
CA LEU A 129 -26.96 -10.50 -6.68
C LEU A 129 -25.87 -11.32 -6.00
N ILE A 130 -26.18 -12.57 -5.67
CA ILE A 130 -25.26 -13.58 -5.16
C ILE A 130 -25.16 -14.69 -6.20
N ASN A 131 -23.99 -14.82 -6.84
CA ASN A 131 -23.75 -15.73 -7.96
C ASN A 131 -24.81 -15.60 -9.07
N GLY A 132 -25.21 -14.37 -9.38
CA GLY A 132 -26.24 -14.05 -10.37
C GLY A 132 -27.69 -14.21 -9.90
N VAL A 133 -27.93 -14.65 -8.66
CA VAL A 133 -29.27 -14.80 -8.08
C VAL A 133 -29.60 -13.60 -7.19
N PRO A 134 -30.77 -12.96 -7.32
CA PRO A 134 -31.17 -11.87 -6.42
C PRO A 134 -31.08 -12.27 -4.95
N VAL A 135 -30.47 -11.44 -4.10
CA VAL A 135 -30.20 -11.81 -2.69
C VAL A 135 -31.47 -12.20 -1.91
N SER A 136 -32.62 -11.62 -2.23
CA SER A 136 -33.92 -11.97 -1.65
C SER A 136 -34.46 -13.36 -2.07
N GLN A 137 -33.75 -14.08 -2.94
CA GLN A 137 -34.06 -15.45 -3.41
C GLN A 137 -32.99 -16.46 -2.99
N THR A 138 -32.10 -16.06 -2.08
CA THR A 138 -31.00 -16.89 -1.56
C THR A 138 -31.25 -17.23 -0.08
N GLU A 139 -30.32 -17.95 0.54
CA GLU A 139 -30.36 -18.24 1.98
C GLU A 139 -30.39 -16.97 2.85
N PHE A 140 -29.88 -15.83 2.37
CA PHE A 140 -29.88 -14.57 3.12
C PHE A 140 -31.29 -13.97 3.30
N ALA A 141 -32.25 -14.38 2.47
CA ALA A 141 -33.65 -13.98 2.61
C ALA A 141 -34.33 -14.61 3.84
N SER A 142 -33.80 -15.72 4.33
CA SER A 142 -34.28 -16.46 5.52
C SER A 142 -33.27 -16.46 6.66
N ASP A 143 -32.36 -15.47 6.69
CA ASP A 143 -31.41 -15.30 7.80
C ASP A 143 -32.16 -15.27 9.15
N PRO A 144 -31.72 -16.04 10.17
CA PRO A 144 -32.46 -16.16 11.42
C PRO A 144 -32.61 -14.88 12.24
N LYS A 145 -31.76 -13.87 11.99
CA LYS A 145 -31.72 -12.62 12.76
C LYS A 145 -32.14 -11.42 11.92
N THR A 146 -31.68 -11.35 10.69
CA THR A 146 -31.80 -10.17 9.81
C THR A 146 -32.13 -10.60 8.38
N PRO A 147 -33.34 -11.11 8.12
CA PRO A 147 -33.73 -11.59 6.79
C PRO A 147 -33.78 -10.45 5.76
N VAL A 148 -33.29 -10.73 4.55
CA VAL A 148 -33.21 -9.75 3.45
C VAL A 148 -34.43 -9.88 2.55
N VAL A 149 -35.33 -8.90 2.60
CA VAL A 149 -36.64 -8.97 1.92
C VAL A 149 -36.64 -8.44 0.48
N SER A 150 -35.58 -7.76 0.05
CA SER A 150 -35.47 -7.16 -1.28
C SER A 150 -34.04 -7.25 -1.80
N ALA A 151 -33.90 -7.47 -3.10
CA ALA A 151 -32.62 -7.33 -3.79
C ALA A 151 -32.36 -5.89 -4.26
N ASP A 152 -33.41 -5.05 -4.39
CA ASP A 152 -33.26 -3.64 -4.70
C ASP A 152 -32.63 -2.90 -3.52
N ILE A 153 -31.38 -2.46 -3.72
CA ILE A 153 -30.57 -1.82 -2.68
C ILE A 153 -31.19 -0.47 -2.28
N CYS A 154 -31.76 0.29 -3.22
CA CYS A 154 -32.45 1.53 -2.89
C CYS A 154 -33.66 1.26 -2.01
N ALA A 155 -34.44 0.22 -2.30
CA ALA A 155 -35.58 -0.16 -1.45
C ALA A 155 -35.14 -0.56 -0.03
N VAL A 156 -34.03 -1.30 0.11
CA VAL A 156 -33.47 -1.68 1.43
C VAL A 156 -33.03 -0.44 2.21
N LEU A 157 -32.30 0.48 1.59
CA LEU A 157 -31.85 1.72 2.24
C LEU A 157 -33.04 2.62 2.61
N GLN A 158 -33.96 2.84 1.68
CA GLN A 158 -35.08 3.77 1.84
C GLN A 158 -36.09 3.31 2.90
N ALA A 159 -36.10 2.02 3.26
CA ALA A 159 -36.88 1.50 4.39
C ALA A 159 -36.37 2.03 5.76
N GLN A 160 -35.15 2.56 5.82
CA GLN A 160 -34.46 2.93 7.07
C GLN A 160 -33.94 4.39 7.09
N THR A 161 -33.99 5.10 5.96
CA THR A 161 -33.62 6.53 5.88
C THR A 161 -34.62 7.33 5.04
N ALA A 162 -34.77 8.61 5.38
CA ALA A 162 -35.52 9.59 4.59
C ALA A 162 -34.68 10.23 3.47
N ILE A 163 -33.35 10.02 3.47
CA ILE A 163 -32.46 10.51 2.42
C ILE A 163 -32.76 9.74 1.14
N LYS A 164 -33.03 10.47 0.06
CA LYS A 164 -33.36 9.85 -1.23
C LYS A 164 -32.16 9.09 -1.79
N CYS A 165 -32.42 7.89 -2.30
CA CYS A 165 -31.46 7.04 -2.99
C CYS A 165 -31.70 7.05 -4.50
N ARG A 166 -30.66 6.79 -5.30
CA ARG A 166 -30.77 6.55 -6.74
C ARG A 166 -29.81 5.43 -7.17
N ALA A 167 -30.32 4.44 -7.90
CA ALA A 167 -29.51 3.46 -8.61
C ALA A 167 -28.91 4.08 -9.87
N MET A 168 -27.62 3.82 -10.12
CA MET A 168 -26.85 4.41 -11.21
C MET A 168 -25.90 3.37 -11.81
N SER A 169 -25.73 3.43 -13.13
CA SER A 169 -24.63 2.72 -13.79
C SER A 169 -23.29 3.30 -13.35
N LEU A 170 -22.21 2.52 -13.48
CA LEU A 170 -20.86 3.01 -13.22
C LEU A 170 -20.56 4.26 -14.06
N SER A 171 -20.90 4.25 -15.36
CA SER A 171 -20.66 5.38 -16.26
C SER A 171 -21.38 6.66 -15.81
N ASP A 172 -22.66 6.55 -15.40
CA ASP A 172 -23.41 7.71 -14.92
C ASP A 172 -22.81 8.27 -13.63
N CYS A 173 -22.39 7.38 -12.72
CA CYS A 173 -21.72 7.79 -11.49
C CYS A 173 -20.44 8.59 -11.77
N LEU A 174 -19.55 8.05 -12.63
CA LEU A 174 -18.30 8.72 -12.98
C LEU A 174 -18.53 10.07 -13.67
N GLN A 175 -19.51 10.15 -14.57
CA GLN A 175 -19.88 11.42 -15.21
C GLN A 175 -20.34 12.46 -14.16
N HIS A 176 -21.26 12.08 -13.27
CA HIS A 176 -21.80 12.98 -12.25
C HIS A 176 -20.83 13.28 -11.09
N LEU A 177 -19.77 12.47 -10.92
CA LEU A 177 -18.69 12.82 -10.00
C LEU A 177 -17.82 13.94 -10.57
N ASN A 178 -17.61 13.95 -11.89
CA ASN A 178 -16.84 14.98 -12.59
C ASN A 178 -17.61 16.29 -12.78
N GLU A 179 -18.94 16.22 -12.90
CA GLU A 179 -19.81 17.37 -13.11
C GLU A 179 -20.56 17.78 -11.83
N ALA A 180 -20.80 19.07 -11.62
CA ALA A 180 -21.63 19.52 -10.50
C ALA A 180 -23.11 19.19 -10.80
N ALA A 181 -23.65 18.18 -10.12
CA ALA A 181 -25.05 17.75 -10.28
C ALA A 181 -25.87 18.03 -8.99
N PRO A 182 -26.34 19.28 -8.77
CA PRO A 182 -26.98 19.69 -7.52
C PRO A 182 -28.36 19.06 -7.25
N ASP A 183 -29.04 18.59 -8.30
CA ASP A 183 -30.41 18.06 -8.20
C ASP A 183 -30.46 16.54 -7.97
N LEU A 184 -29.31 15.88 -7.87
CA LEU A 184 -29.27 14.44 -7.63
C LEU A 184 -29.53 14.10 -6.15
N PRO A 185 -30.15 12.94 -5.88
CA PRO A 185 -30.26 12.41 -4.52
C PRO A 185 -28.89 12.28 -3.85
N GLN A 186 -28.85 12.27 -2.52
CA GLN A 186 -27.60 12.28 -1.77
C GLN A 186 -26.98 10.90 -1.56
N ILE A 187 -27.71 9.82 -1.88
CA ILE A 187 -27.20 8.44 -1.81
C ILE A 187 -27.24 7.84 -3.22
N TRP A 188 -26.08 7.47 -3.75
CA TRP A 188 -25.95 6.82 -5.05
C TRP A 188 -25.61 5.36 -4.86
N VAL A 189 -26.50 4.48 -5.30
CA VAL A 189 -26.23 3.04 -5.40
C VAL A 189 -25.60 2.80 -6.76
N VAL A 190 -24.35 2.36 -6.78
CA VAL A 190 -23.57 2.26 -8.02
C VAL A 190 -23.36 0.79 -8.38
N ASP A 191 -23.67 0.47 -9.63
CA ASP A 191 -23.43 -0.87 -10.18
C ASP A 191 -21.93 -1.21 -10.20
N ALA A 192 -21.63 -2.46 -9.86
CA ALA A 192 -20.27 -3.00 -9.87
C ALA A 192 -20.32 -4.53 -10.00
N GLN A 193 -19.63 -5.06 -11.01
CA GLN A 193 -19.55 -6.49 -11.31
C GLN A 193 -18.12 -7.03 -11.16
N SER A 194 -17.12 -6.14 -11.17
CA SER A 194 -15.70 -6.47 -11.11
C SER A 194 -14.95 -5.60 -10.10
N ASN A 195 -13.74 -6.05 -9.71
CA ASN A 195 -12.84 -5.24 -8.90
C ASN A 195 -12.44 -3.93 -9.61
N GLY A 196 -12.34 -3.95 -10.95
CA GLY A 196 -12.05 -2.75 -11.74
C GLY A 196 -13.15 -1.69 -11.67
N ASP A 197 -14.42 -2.11 -11.57
CA ASP A 197 -15.54 -1.17 -11.37
C ASP A 197 -15.42 -0.47 -10.02
N LEU A 198 -15.12 -1.24 -8.97
CA LEU A 198 -14.92 -0.71 -7.61
C LEU A 198 -13.70 0.22 -7.55
N ASP A 199 -12.62 -0.12 -8.25
CA ASP A 199 -11.44 0.74 -8.37
C ASP A 199 -11.79 2.08 -9.02
N ALA A 200 -12.54 2.07 -10.12
CA ALA A 200 -12.99 3.28 -10.80
C ALA A 200 -13.86 4.17 -9.89
N ILE A 201 -14.77 3.56 -9.12
CA ILE A 201 -15.62 4.27 -8.14
C ILE A 201 -14.75 4.98 -7.10
N VAL A 202 -13.81 4.26 -6.49
CA VAL A 202 -12.95 4.79 -5.42
C VAL A 202 -12.05 5.90 -5.94
N VAL A 203 -11.43 5.73 -7.11
CA VAL A 203 -10.59 6.75 -7.75
C VAL A 203 -11.37 8.06 -7.93
N ALA A 204 -12.52 8.00 -8.58
CA ALA A 204 -13.32 9.20 -8.86
C ALA A 204 -13.87 9.85 -7.57
N ALA A 205 -14.23 9.05 -6.57
CA ALA A 205 -14.69 9.55 -5.28
C ALA A 205 -13.60 10.34 -4.53
N MET A 206 -12.36 9.85 -4.55
CA MET A 206 -11.24 10.47 -3.85
C MET A 206 -10.72 11.75 -4.51
N GLU A 207 -10.90 11.91 -5.82
CA GLU A 207 -10.46 13.11 -6.56
C GLU A 207 -11.35 14.34 -6.34
N ARG A 208 -12.55 14.18 -5.76
CA ARG A 208 -13.41 15.32 -5.40
C ARG A 208 -12.88 16.04 -4.16
N ASN A 209 -12.81 17.38 -4.23
CA ASN A 209 -12.51 18.26 -3.09
C ASN A 209 -13.42 18.03 -1.86
N ASN A 210 -14.67 17.64 -2.09
CA ASN A 210 -15.57 17.18 -1.04
C ASN A 210 -15.87 15.70 -1.27
N SER A 211 -14.91 14.85 -0.90
CA SER A 211 -15.00 13.40 -1.09
C SER A 211 -16.29 12.86 -0.46
N PRO A 212 -17.04 11.97 -1.15
CA PRO A 212 -18.25 11.39 -0.61
C PRO A 212 -17.94 10.42 0.54
N LEU A 213 -18.96 10.06 1.32
CA LEU A 213 -18.89 8.91 2.20
C LEU A 213 -18.86 7.64 1.34
N LEU A 214 -17.84 6.81 1.50
CA LEU A 214 -17.78 5.50 0.86
C LEU A 214 -18.55 4.48 1.70
N VAL A 215 -19.46 3.74 1.07
CA VAL A 215 -20.29 2.74 1.73
C VAL A 215 -20.23 1.45 0.93
N GLY A 216 -19.90 0.34 1.57
CA GLY A 216 -19.84 -0.93 0.87
C GLY A 216 -19.36 -2.08 1.73
N ALA A 217 -19.14 -3.22 1.08
CA ALA A 217 -18.60 -4.41 1.73
C ALA A 217 -17.06 -4.45 1.64
N ALA A 218 -16.47 -5.65 1.66
CA ALA A 218 -15.03 -5.81 1.53
C ALA A 218 -14.51 -5.29 0.16
N GLY A 219 -15.30 -5.40 -0.92
CA GLY A 219 -14.87 -4.96 -2.25
C GLY A 219 -14.45 -3.49 -2.34
N ILE A 220 -15.20 -2.58 -1.71
CA ILE A 220 -14.83 -1.14 -1.68
C ILE A 220 -13.61 -0.88 -0.79
N CYS A 221 -13.43 -1.69 0.27
CA CYS A 221 -12.26 -1.61 1.14
C CYS A 221 -11.00 -2.10 0.41
N ASP A 222 -11.11 -3.15 -0.40
CA ASP A 222 -10.03 -3.66 -1.24
C ASP A 222 -9.65 -2.64 -2.33
N ALA A 223 -10.64 -2.00 -2.96
CA ALA A 223 -10.40 -0.94 -3.94
C ALA A 223 -9.74 0.28 -3.31
N LEU A 224 -10.20 0.65 -2.10
CA LEU A 224 -9.56 1.69 -1.31
C LEU A 224 -8.11 1.33 -0.99
N ALA A 225 -7.85 0.12 -0.47
CA ALA A 225 -6.52 -0.38 -0.20
C ALA A 225 -5.62 -0.27 -1.44
N ARG A 226 -6.05 -0.74 -2.61
CA ARG A 226 -5.28 -0.58 -3.86
C ARG A 226 -5.01 0.88 -4.23
N ARG A 227 -5.94 1.80 -3.91
CA ARG A 227 -5.79 3.23 -4.23
C ARG A 227 -4.89 4.00 -3.27
N VAL A 228 -4.96 3.66 -1.97
CA VAL A 228 -4.14 4.26 -0.91
C VAL A 228 -2.84 3.52 -0.71
N GLN A 229 -2.65 2.37 -1.37
CA GLN A 229 -1.36 1.77 -1.59
C GLN A 229 -0.50 2.83 -2.27
N THR A 230 0.15 3.64 -1.45
CA THR A 230 1.38 4.30 -1.84
C THR A 230 2.21 3.20 -2.46
N VAL A 231 2.89 3.49 -3.57
CA VAL A 231 3.93 2.61 -4.08
C VAL A 231 5.05 2.59 -3.03
N SER A 232 4.80 1.96 -1.87
CA SER A 232 5.77 1.28 -1.05
C SER A 232 6.21 0.16 -1.96
N SER A 233 7.11 0.52 -2.86
CA SER A 233 7.68 -0.42 -3.80
C SER A 233 8.33 -1.44 -2.88
N ARG A 234 7.79 -2.67 -2.87
CA ARG A 234 8.38 -3.85 -2.20
C ARG A 234 9.67 -4.26 -2.92
N ARG A 235 10.44 -3.25 -3.33
CA ARG A 235 11.52 -3.31 -4.28
C ARG A 235 12.80 -3.08 -3.52
N LEU A 236 13.74 -3.88 -3.92
CA LEU A 236 15.09 -3.86 -3.41
C LEU A 236 15.87 -2.85 -4.23
N LEU A 237 16.61 -1.97 -3.56
CA LEU A 237 17.75 -1.30 -4.17
C LEU A 237 19.02 -2.05 -3.76
N ALA A 238 19.62 -2.75 -4.72
CA ALA A 238 20.88 -3.46 -4.52
C ALA A 238 22.05 -2.61 -5.05
N ILE A 239 23.07 -2.41 -4.22
CA ILE A 239 24.32 -1.73 -4.58
C ILE A 239 25.45 -2.77 -4.52
N VAL A 240 25.98 -3.14 -5.68
CA VAL A 240 26.96 -4.22 -5.84
C VAL A 240 28.26 -3.68 -6.42
N GLY A 241 29.24 -3.38 -5.56
CA GLY A 241 30.58 -2.99 -5.99
C GLY A 241 31.57 -4.16 -6.10
N SER A 242 31.15 -5.38 -5.75
CA SER A 242 31.99 -6.58 -5.82
C SER A 242 32.25 -7.01 -7.27
N MET A 243 33.53 -7.13 -7.65
CA MET A 243 33.97 -7.68 -8.95
C MET A 243 34.15 -9.20 -8.95
N SER A 244 33.66 -9.90 -7.93
CA SER A 244 33.76 -11.37 -7.85
C SER A 244 32.89 -12.04 -8.93
N GLU A 245 33.36 -13.19 -9.43
CA GLU A 245 32.63 -13.98 -10.43
C GLU A 245 31.25 -14.40 -9.91
N ILE A 246 31.15 -14.73 -8.62
CA ILE A 246 29.86 -15.12 -8.02
C ILE A 246 28.87 -13.97 -7.96
N ALA A 247 29.32 -12.73 -7.76
CA ALA A 247 28.43 -11.57 -7.81
C ALA A 247 27.89 -11.34 -9.23
N GLN A 248 28.73 -11.54 -10.26
CA GLN A 248 28.29 -11.43 -11.66
C GLN A 248 27.27 -12.52 -12.01
N ARG A 249 27.48 -13.77 -11.56
CA ARG A 249 26.50 -14.85 -11.73
C ARG A 249 25.18 -14.56 -11.03
N GLN A 250 25.21 -14.05 -9.80
CA GLN A 250 24.01 -13.65 -9.05
C GLN A 250 23.21 -12.57 -9.79
N ILE A 251 23.89 -11.52 -10.29
CA ILE A 251 23.25 -10.45 -11.08
C ILE A 251 22.65 -11.04 -12.35
N ALA A 252 23.40 -11.86 -13.10
CA ALA A 252 22.95 -12.46 -14.34
C ALA A 252 21.72 -13.38 -14.16
N VAL A 253 21.58 -14.05 -13.01
CA VAL A 253 20.40 -14.86 -12.69
C VAL A 253 19.18 -13.97 -12.45
N VAL A 254 19.29 -12.94 -11.61
CA VAL A 254 18.12 -12.08 -11.29
C VAL A 254 17.69 -11.18 -12.44
N CYS A 255 18.61 -10.77 -13.32
CA CYS A 255 18.28 -9.97 -14.51
C CYS A 255 17.43 -10.72 -15.56
N ARG A 256 17.19 -12.03 -15.37
CA ARG A 256 16.23 -12.78 -16.20
C ARG A 256 14.77 -12.53 -15.79
N ASP A 257 14.56 -11.98 -14.60
CA ASP A 257 13.23 -11.65 -14.09
C ASP A 257 12.76 -10.29 -14.66
N PRO A 258 11.56 -10.21 -15.28
CA PRO A 258 11.02 -8.96 -15.80
C PRO A 258 10.78 -7.86 -14.73
N GLN A 259 10.71 -8.23 -13.45
CA GLN A 259 10.59 -7.29 -12.33
C GLN A 259 11.94 -6.71 -11.88
N VAL A 260 13.06 -7.12 -12.48
CA VAL A 260 14.40 -6.67 -12.12
C VAL A 260 14.99 -5.85 -13.26
N GLU A 261 15.63 -4.73 -12.93
CA GLU A 261 16.40 -3.95 -13.90
C GLU A 261 17.76 -3.57 -13.32
N ALA A 262 18.81 -3.89 -14.07
CA ALA A 262 20.18 -3.55 -13.69
C ALA A 262 20.58 -2.18 -14.23
N VAL A 263 21.26 -1.41 -13.39
CA VAL A 263 21.88 -0.14 -13.74
C VAL A 263 23.40 -0.30 -13.61
N PHE A 264 24.07 -0.35 -14.75
CA PHE A 264 25.53 -0.41 -14.80
C PHE A 264 26.13 0.99 -14.60
N ILE A 265 27.04 1.11 -13.64
CA ILE A 265 27.87 2.29 -13.42
C ILE A 265 29.25 2.02 -14.00
N ASP A 266 29.58 2.78 -15.03
CA ASP A 266 30.93 2.79 -15.57
C ASP A 266 31.84 3.54 -14.59
N ILE A 267 32.93 2.88 -14.20
CA ILE A 267 33.90 3.44 -13.25
C ILE A 267 34.55 4.71 -13.81
N GLU A 268 34.68 4.86 -15.13
CA GLU A 268 35.20 6.12 -15.71
C GLU A 268 34.28 7.30 -15.38
N ASN A 269 32.97 7.09 -15.37
CA ASN A 269 31.98 8.14 -15.07
C ASN A 269 31.99 8.59 -13.60
N VAL A 270 32.60 7.82 -12.68
CA VAL A 270 32.80 8.21 -11.28
C VAL A 270 33.66 9.48 -11.18
N PHE A 271 34.59 9.66 -12.11
CA PHE A 271 35.52 10.78 -12.15
C PHE A 271 35.02 11.97 -12.98
N GLU A 272 34.01 11.75 -13.82
CA GLU A 272 33.52 12.73 -14.81
C GLU A 272 32.25 13.47 -14.35
N GLY A 273 31.80 13.26 -13.12
CA GLY A 273 30.67 14.00 -12.53
C GLY A 273 29.29 13.55 -13.02
N ALA A 274 29.14 12.29 -13.44
CA ALA A 274 27.89 11.75 -14.00
C ALA A 274 26.81 11.36 -12.96
N MET A 275 26.95 11.79 -11.70
CA MET A 275 26.10 11.37 -10.58
C MET A 275 24.61 11.53 -10.88
N SER A 276 24.18 12.73 -11.28
CA SER A 276 22.76 13.05 -11.50
C SER A 276 22.10 12.15 -12.54
N ARG A 277 22.85 11.70 -13.56
CA ARG A 277 22.34 10.77 -14.59
C ARG A 277 21.99 9.41 -13.99
N TYR A 278 22.87 8.90 -13.13
CA TYR A 278 22.64 7.61 -12.47
C TYR A 278 21.54 7.69 -11.42
N VAL A 279 21.50 8.76 -10.62
CA VAL A 279 20.41 9.02 -9.65
C VAL A 279 19.06 9.00 -10.35
N ALA A 280 18.90 9.81 -11.42
CA ALA A 280 17.65 9.86 -12.18
C ALA A 280 17.25 8.49 -12.74
N ARG A 281 18.22 7.75 -13.32
CA ARG A 281 17.95 6.42 -13.88
C ARG A 281 17.50 5.42 -12.81
N ILE A 282 18.10 5.43 -11.63
CA ILE A 282 17.74 4.52 -10.54
C ILE A 282 16.35 4.87 -10.00
N ILE A 283 16.05 6.15 -9.84
CA ILE A 283 14.72 6.65 -9.45
C ILE A 283 13.67 6.17 -10.46
N ASP A 284 13.91 6.32 -11.77
CA ASP A 284 12.98 5.86 -12.81
C ASP A 284 12.71 4.35 -12.72
N VAL A 285 13.74 3.53 -12.49
CA VAL A 285 13.59 2.08 -12.32
C VAL A 285 12.71 1.76 -11.11
N LEU A 286 13.01 2.34 -9.96
CA LEU A 286 12.26 2.09 -8.73
C LEU A 286 10.81 2.61 -8.85
N ALA A 287 10.61 3.78 -9.47
CA ALA A 287 9.30 4.36 -9.72
C ALA A 287 8.46 3.54 -10.72
N SER A 288 9.10 2.82 -11.64
CA SER A 288 8.44 1.86 -12.54
C SER A 288 7.98 0.58 -11.83
N GLY A 289 8.27 0.43 -10.53
CA GLY A 289 7.87 -0.71 -9.74
C GLY A 289 8.73 -1.94 -9.96
N LYS A 290 10.02 -1.78 -10.29
CA LYS A 290 11.00 -2.86 -10.42
C LYS A 290 12.05 -2.84 -9.29
N HIS A 291 12.66 -3.99 -9.02
CA HIS A 291 13.89 -4.05 -8.23
C HIS A 291 15.04 -3.45 -9.04
N CYS A 292 15.89 -2.64 -8.40
CA CYS A 292 17.01 -2.00 -9.07
C CYS A 292 18.33 -2.62 -8.58
N ILE A 293 19.11 -3.16 -9.52
CA ILE A 293 20.43 -3.73 -9.24
C ILE A 293 21.51 -2.82 -9.82
N VAL A 294 22.13 -2.02 -8.96
CA VAL A 294 23.25 -1.16 -9.31
C VAL A 294 24.55 -1.96 -9.22
N HIS A 295 25.36 -1.96 -10.28
CA HIS A 295 26.64 -2.66 -10.29
C HIS A 295 27.73 -1.92 -11.07
N THR A 296 29.00 -2.13 -10.71
CA THR A 296 30.17 -1.46 -11.31
C THR A 296 31.03 -2.37 -12.19
N CYS A 297 30.63 -3.62 -12.39
CA CYS A 297 31.41 -4.62 -13.13
C CYS A 297 30.59 -5.11 -14.32
N THR A 298 31.14 -5.04 -15.52
CA THR A 298 30.47 -5.48 -16.77
C THR A 298 30.56 -6.98 -16.97
N ASP A 299 31.74 -7.55 -16.67
CA ASP A 299 32.14 -8.90 -17.01
C ASP A 299 33.37 -9.31 -16.19
N ASP A 300 33.87 -10.52 -16.46
CA ASP A 300 35.07 -11.07 -15.82
C ASP A 300 36.37 -10.34 -16.23
N ASP A 301 36.36 -9.56 -17.31
CA ASP A 301 37.53 -8.86 -17.84
C ASP A 301 37.73 -7.47 -17.20
N ALA A 302 36.67 -6.87 -16.65
CA ALA A 302 36.70 -5.56 -15.99
C ALA A 302 37.84 -5.41 -14.97
N ARG A 303 38.19 -6.47 -14.23
CA ARG A 303 39.29 -6.45 -13.22
C ARG A 303 40.67 -6.22 -13.85
N HIS A 304 40.85 -6.60 -15.11
CA HIS A 304 42.08 -6.42 -15.85
C HIS A 304 42.24 -4.97 -16.35
N HIS A 305 41.18 -4.17 -16.36
CA HIS A 305 41.21 -2.75 -16.70
C HIS A 305 41.61 -1.83 -15.53
N ILE A 306 41.59 -2.32 -14.28
CA ILE A 306 41.94 -1.55 -13.07
C ILE A 306 43.33 -0.88 -13.15
N PRO A 307 44.42 -1.53 -13.61
CA PRO A 307 45.72 -0.87 -13.78
C PRO A 307 45.67 0.32 -14.74
N HIS A 308 44.89 0.21 -15.82
CA HIS A 308 44.74 1.27 -16.80
C HIS A 308 44.02 2.48 -16.20
N LEU A 309 42.94 2.25 -15.45
CA LEU A 309 42.20 3.29 -14.75
C LEU A 309 43.07 4.00 -13.70
N CYS A 310 43.84 3.23 -12.91
CA CYS A 310 44.80 3.79 -11.96
C CYS A 310 45.83 4.70 -12.63
N ALA A 311 46.38 4.27 -13.78
CA ALA A 311 47.35 5.06 -14.53
C ALA A 311 46.73 6.33 -15.13
N ARG A 312 45.53 6.23 -15.71
CA ARG A 312 44.80 7.36 -16.32
C ARG A 312 44.48 8.45 -15.31
N TRP A 313 43.94 8.06 -14.16
CA TRP A 313 43.49 9.00 -13.11
C TRP A 313 44.58 9.32 -12.08
N GLN A 314 45.78 8.75 -12.25
CA GLN A 314 46.93 8.96 -11.36
C GLN A 314 46.63 8.63 -9.88
N VAL A 315 45.89 7.55 -9.65
CA VAL A 315 45.50 7.06 -8.32
C VAL A 315 46.02 5.66 -8.07
N SER A 316 46.27 5.33 -6.80
CA SER A 316 46.53 3.95 -6.39
C SER A 316 45.26 3.09 -6.46
N ARG A 317 45.42 1.76 -6.46
CA ARG A 317 44.29 0.82 -6.39
C ARG A 317 43.39 1.05 -5.17
N ALA A 318 43.98 1.38 -4.03
CA ALA A 318 43.24 1.64 -2.80
C ALA A 318 42.39 2.92 -2.94
N GLN A 319 42.99 4.00 -3.44
CA GLN A 319 42.29 5.27 -3.69
C GLN A 319 41.16 5.11 -4.71
N LEU A 320 41.39 4.35 -5.78
CA LEU A 320 40.35 4.05 -6.77
C LEU A 320 39.15 3.33 -6.11
N GLY A 321 39.42 2.30 -5.30
CA GLY A 321 38.36 1.58 -4.58
C GLY A 321 37.59 2.47 -3.61
N GLU A 322 38.30 3.31 -2.85
CA GLU A 322 37.69 4.28 -1.94
C GLU A 322 36.79 5.29 -2.67
N GLN A 323 37.25 5.83 -3.79
CA GLN A 323 36.47 6.78 -4.61
C GLN A 323 35.21 6.14 -5.20
N ILE A 324 35.30 4.88 -5.67
CA ILE A 324 34.11 4.13 -6.12
C ILE A 324 33.13 3.94 -4.96
N CYS A 325 33.60 3.56 -3.77
CA CYS A 325 32.73 3.34 -2.62
C CYS A 325 32.07 4.64 -2.15
N GLN A 326 32.81 5.75 -2.09
CA GLN A 326 32.28 7.07 -1.76
C GLN A 326 31.23 7.53 -2.78
N PHE A 327 31.48 7.30 -4.07
CA PHE A 327 30.51 7.58 -5.12
C PHE A 327 29.22 6.76 -4.93
N LEU A 328 29.33 5.44 -4.72
CA LEU A 328 28.16 4.59 -4.48
C LEU A 328 27.39 4.97 -3.20
N GLY A 329 28.09 5.37 -2.15
CA GLY A 329 27.49 5.89 -0.92
C GLY A 329 26.67 7.16 -1.17
N GLN A 330 27.26 8.16 -1.83
CA GLN A 330 26.55 9.40 -2.16
C GLN A 330 25.42 9.20 -3.17
N LEU A 331 25.63 8.34 -4.17
CA LEU A 331 24.60 7.94 -5.11
C LEU A 331 23.38 7.37 -4.39
N THR A 332 23.62 6.42 -3.47
CA THR A 332 22.56 5.79 -2.67
C THR A 332 21.83 6.84 -1.86
N ARG A 333 22.55 7.73 -1.17
CA ARG A 333 21.96 8.83 -0.41
C ARG A 333 21.02 9.70 -1.26
N GLN A 334 21.50 10.17 -2.42
CA GLN A 334 20.72 11.04 -3.32
C GLN A 334 19.49 10.34 -3.90
N VAL A 335 19.60 9.05 -4.24
CA VAL A 335 18.42 8.26 -4.66
C VAL A 335 17.40 8.19 -3.51
N LEU A 336 17.86 7.94 -2.29
CA LEU A 336 16.99 7.80 -1.12
C LEU A 336 16.36 9.12 -0.64
N ASP A 337 16.82 10.27 -1.12
CA ASP A 337 16.19 11.56 -0.86
C ASP A 337 14.85 11.72 -1.61
N ASP A 338 14.70 11.04 -2.76
CA ASP A 338 13.51 11.14 -3.64
C ASP A 338 12.65 9.86 -3.67
N VAL A 339 13.22 8.69 -3.39
CA VAL A 339 12.49 7.40 -3.38
C VAL A 339 12.83 6.55 -2.15
N SER A 340 11.83 5.80 -1.66
CA SER A 340 12.01 4.90 -0.50
C SER A 340 11.78 3.44 -0.90
N PRO A 341 12.83 2.69 -1.32
CA PRO A 341 12.71 1.25 -1.55
C PRO A 341 12.38 0.51 -0.24
N ALA A 342 11.88 -0.71 -0.34
CA ALA A 342 11.54 -1.50 0.86
C ALA A 342 12.78 -1.96 1.62
N ALA A 343 13.90 -2.22 0.94
CA ALA A 343 15.14 -2.62 1.57
C ALA A 343 16.37 -2.25 0.74
N LEU A 344 17.51 -2.17 1.41
CA LEU A 344 18.83 -2.08 0.77
C LEU A 344 19.52 -3.44 0.78
N TYR A 345 20.19 -3.78 -0.32
CA TYR A 345 21.15 -4.89 -0.36
C TYR A 345 22.51 -4.35 -0.76
N LEU A 346 23.52 -4.56 0.08
CA LEU A 346 24.85 -3.98 -0.08
C LEU A 346 25.88 -5.11 -0.23
N SER A 347 26.52 -5.20 -1.40
CA SER A 347 27.47 -6.27 -1.70
C SER A 347 28.88 -5.73 -1.92
N GLY A 348 29.80 -6.22 -1.08
CA GLY A 348 31.13 -5.65 -0.85
C GLY A 348 31.18 -4.99 0.52
N GLY A 349 32.18 -5.36 1.34
CA GLY A 349 32.31 -4.81 2.70
C GLY A 349 32.51 -3.30 2.69
N ASP A 350 33.39 -2.81 1.80
CA ASP A 350 33.70 -1.39 1.67
C ASP A 350 32.49 -0.59 1.14
N VAL A 351 31.70 -1.18 0.24
CA VAL A 351 30.45 -0.59 -0.27
C VAL A 351 29.42 -0.47 0.85
N ALA A 352 29.23 -1.53 1.63
CA ALA A 352 28.29 -1.52 2.74
C ALA A 352 28.65 -0.44 3.78
N MET A 353 29.94 -0.29 4.09
CA MET A 353 30.43 0.75 4.99
C MET A 353 30.26 2.16 4.41
N ALA A 354 30.62 2.40 3.15
CA ALA A 354 30.49 3.72 2.54
C ALA A 354 29.02 4.18 2.42
N VAL A 355 28.10 3.25 2.15
CA VAL A 355 26.65 3.53 2.17
C VAL A 355 26.18 3.81 3.61
N ALA A 356 26.60 3.01 4.59
CA ALA A 356 26.25 3.24 5.99
C ALA A 356 26.70 4.63 6.46
N GLU A 357 27.94 5.03 6.15
CA GLU A 357 28.48 6.36 6.48
C GLU A 357 27.72 7.49 5.77
N ALA A 358 27.44 7.36 4.47
CA ALA A 358 26.71 8.37 3.70
C ALA A 358 25.29 8.60 4.24
N LEU A 359 24.67 7.58 4.82
CA LEU A 359 23.35 7.61 5.45
C LEU A 359 23.40 7.99 6.95
N GLY A 360 24.60 8.21 7.50
CA GLY A 360 24.80 8.62 8.89
C GLY A 360 24.62 7.50 9.92
N ALA A 361 24.70 6.24 9.49
CA ALA A 361 24.62 5.10 10.38
C ALA A 361 25.86 5.01 11.28
N THR A 362 25.64 4.61 12.53
CA THR A 362 26.66 4.45 13.58
C THR A 362 26.85 2.98 13.99
N GLY A 363 26.02 2.09 13.46
CA GLY A 363 26.10 0.65 13.71
C GLY A 363 25.09 -0.13 12.88
N PHE A 364 25.04 -1.44 13.10
CA PHE A 364 24.14 -2.35 12.40
C PHE A 364 23.57 -3.37 13.40
N ARG A 365 22.25 -3.39 13.56
CA ARG A 365 21.53 -4.35 14.40
C ARG A 365 21.10 -5.52 13.53
N ILE A 366 21.73 -6.66 13.73
CA ILE A 366 21.41 -7.91 13.03
C ILE A 366 20.17 -8.54 13.69
N THR A 367 19.18 -8.90 12.89
CA THR A 367 17.92 -9.53 13.34
C THR A 367 17.67 -10.88 12.69
N ASP A 368 18.23 -11.13 11.50
CA ASP A 368 18.06 -12.40 10.80
C ASP A 368 19.21 -12.66 9.80
N ARG A 369 19.09 -13.72 9.02
CA ARG A 369 20.02 -14.10 7.95
C ARG A 369 19.28 -14.73 6.78
N VAL A 370 19.48 -14.17 5.59
CA VAL A 370 18.96 -14.67 4.31
C VAL A 370 20.02 -15.52 3.61
N ALA A 371 19.59 -16.53 2.85
CA ALA A 371 20.46 -17.34 1.99
C ALA A 371 21.72 -17.91 2.69
N LEU A 372 21.61 -18.18 4.00
CA LEU A 372 22.69 -18.65 4.89
C LEU A 372 23.94 -17.77 5.01
N CYS A 373 24.08 -16.71 4.21
CA CYS A 373 25.30 -15.91 4.09
C CYS A 373 25.05 -14.39 4.00
N VAL A 374 23.80 -13.94 4.06
CA VAL A 374 23.42 -12.53 3.96
C VAL A 374 22.80 -12.09 5.30
N PRO A 375 23.56 -11.44 6.20
CA PRO A 375 22.99 -10.82 7.39
C PRO A 375 21.88 -9.84 7.02
N TYR A 376 20.77 -9.91 7.75
CA TYR A 376 19.60 -9.04 7.66
C TYR A 376 19.46 -8.26 8.96
N GLY A 377 19.17 -6.97 8.85
CA GLY A 377 19.10 -6.10 10.01
C GLY A 377 18.71 -4.68 9.65
N HIS A 378 19.02 -3.76 10.56
CA HIS A 378 18.77 -2.33 10.39
C HIS A 378 20.02 -1.54 10.75
N PHE A 379 20.25 -0.42 10.07
CA PHE A 379 21.20 0.55 10.54
C PHE A 379 20.78 1.13 11.89
N VAL A 380 21.77 1.46 12.71
CA VAL A 380 21.59 2.13 14.00
C VAL A 380 22.05 3.58 13.83
N GLY A 381 21.17 4.55 14.10
CA GLY A 381 21.42 5.95 13.75
C GLY A 381 21.24 6.23 12.25
N GLY A 382 21.44 7.48 11.85
CA GLY A 382 21.15 7.93 10.48
C GLY A 382 19.65 8.09 10.22
N TYR A 383 19.29 8.41 8.97
CA TYR A 383 17.88 8.64 8.58
C TYR A 383 17.20 7.42 7.94
N TRP A 384 17.96 6.43 7.47
CA TRP A 384 17.41 5.20 6.91
C TRP A 384 16.92 4.24 8.00
N GLN A 385 15.62 3.92 8.01
CA GLN A 385 15.00 3.06 9.03
C GLN A 385 14.57 1.68 8.51
N HIS A 386 14.59 1.47 7.20
CA HIS A 386 14.16 0.22 6.58
C HIS A 386 15.25 -0.86 6.64
N PRO A 387 14.88 -2.13 6.36
CA PRO A 387 15.84 -3.23 6.37
C PRO A 387 17.05 -3.02 5.46
N VAL A 388 18.17 -3.56 5.91
CA VAL A 388 19.43 -3.61 5.17
C VAL A 388 19.98 -5.04 5.23
N MET A 389 20.37 -5.53 4.07
CA MET A 389 21.05 -6.79 3.87
C MET A 389 22.47 -6.51 3.41
N THR A 390 23.45 -7.24 3.92
CA THR A 390 24.85 -7.10 3.48
C THR A 390 25.41 -8.44 3.03
N LYS A 391 26.28 -8.44 2.01
CA LYS A 391 26.98 -9.64 1.56
C LYS A 391 28.45 -9.35 1.26
N ALA A 392 29.34 -10.21 1.75
CA ALA A 392 30.74 -10.17 1.34
C ALA A 392 30.91 -10.61 -0.13
N GLY A 393 31.87 -10.00 -0.84
CA GLY A 393 31.97 -10.10 -2.30
C GLY A 393 32.04 -11.54 -2.85
N GLY A 394 32.74 -12.46 -2.18
CA GLY A 394 32.90 -13.85 -2.62
C GLY A 394 31.89 -14.86 -2.09
N PHE A 395 30.88 -14.45 -1.32
CA PHE A 395 29.98 -15.38 -0.62
C PHE A 395 28.69 -15.67 -1.39
N GLY A 396 28.07 -16.80 -1.05
CA GLY A 396 26.82 -17.28 -1.61
C GLY A 396 27.01 -18.14 -2.87
N ASP A 397 25.88 -18.50 -3.46
CA ASP A 397 25.76 -19.16 -4.75
C ASP A 397 25.05 -18.25 -5.76
N GLU A 398 24.83 -18.72 -7.00
CA GLU A 398 24.18 -17.95 -8.06
C GLU A 398 22.71 -17.58 -7.75
N THR A 399 22.06 -18.28 -6.82
CA THR A 399 20.65 -18.05 -6.44
C THR A 399 20.50 -17.11 -5.24
N THR A 400 21.61 -16.74 -4.60
CA THR A 400 21.60 -15.95 -3.35
C THR A 400 20.86 -14.62 -3.50
N LEU A 401 21.07 -13.88 -4.60
CA LEU A 401 20.38 -12.61 -4.82
C LEU A 401 18.89 -12.83 -5.11
N SER A 402 18.52 -13.90 -5.83
CA SER A 402 17.11 -14.29 -6.02
C SER A 402 16.42 -14.59 -4.70
N GLN A 403 17.08 -15.31 -3.79
CA GLN A 403 16.54 -15.57 -2.45
C GLN A 403 16.34 -14.29 -1.64
N VAL A 404 17.22 -13.29 -1.80
CA VAL A 404 17.04 -11.96 -1.19
C VAL A 404 15.83 -11.23 -1.78
N LEU A 405 15.63 -11.27 -3.09
CA LEU A 405 14.46 -10.67 -3.74
C LEU A 405 13.17 -11.29 -3.18
N ASN A 406 13.07 -12.61 -3.21
CA ASN A 406 11.90 -13.33 -2.67
C ASN A 406 11.66 -13.01 -1.20
N TYR A 407 12.73 -12.94 -0.39
CA TYR A 407 12.60 -12.60 1.02
C TYR A 407 12.04 -11.19 1.26
N VAL A 408 12.42 -10.21 0.43
CA VAL A 408 11.84 -8.85 0.48
C VAL A 408 10.37 -8.87 0.07
N GLU A 409 10.02 -9.66 -0.94
CA GLU A 409 8.64 -9.77 -1.40
C GLU A 409 7.73 -10.49 -0.39
N GLU A 410 8.21 -11.57 0.23
CA GLU A 410 7.46 -12.42 1.15
C GLU A 410 7.40 -11.85 2.56
N LYS A 411 8.54 -11.51 3.17
CA LYS A 411 8.61 -11.16 4.59
C LYS A 411 8.28 -9.70 4.90
N MET A 412 8.25 -8.85 3.88
CA MET A 412 7.71 -7.48 4.00
C MET A 412 6.24 -7.41 3.57
N SER A 413 5.59 -8.57 3.44
CA SER A 413 4.13 -8.73 3.31
C SER A 413 3.46 -9.14 4.64
N GLU A 414 4.25 -9.43 5.69
CA GLU A 414 3.82 -9.62 7.09
C GLU A 414 4.06 -8.35 7.90
#